data_AF-A0A4R4YZ00-F1
#
_entry.id   AF-A0A4R4YZ00-F1
#
_cell.length_a   1.000
_cell.length_b   1.000
_cell.length_c   1.000
_cell.angle_alpha   90.00
_cell.angle_beta   90.00
_cell.angle_gamma   90.00
#
_symmetry.space_group_name_H-M   'P 1'
#
loop_
_entity.id
_entity.type
_entity.pdbx_description
1 polymer ?
#
loop_
_entity_poly.entity_id
_entity_poly.type
_entity_poly.pdbx_seq_one_letter_code
_entity_poly.pdbx_strand_id
1 'polypeptide(L)'
;MSIRAGWAVVGLDGSYQGLNTTLGTPEDVAGFVEQLSDPQADSARLVHNGRPLWDAETNFPDHGVFAAVVDGFGYLSYQDATRDKAYPEGDPASEGCEFDDDDFPPGSGLPVEQFTKTLVEFLHTADRPASVTWLDLYPETAGE
;
A
#
# COMPACT_ATOMS: atom_id res chain seq x y z
N MET A 1 -14.77 2.39 -11.07
CA MET A 1 -14.20 1.87 -9.81
C MET A 1 -13.18 2.89 -9.31
N SER A 2 -13.03 3.05 -7.99
CA SER A 2 -12.18 4.11 -7.44
C SER A 2 -11.58 3.70 -6.09
N ILE A 3 -10.41 4.24 -5.78
CA ILE A 3 -9.75 4.10 -4.47
C ILE A 3 -9.84 5.44 -3.75
N ARG A 4 -10.15 5.42 -2.46
CA ARG A 4 -9.89 6.54 -1.56
C ARG A 4 -8.53 6.32 -0.91
N ALA A 5 -7.58 7.23 -1.17
CA ALA A 5 -6.27 7.23 -0.55
C ALA A 5 -6.21 8.33 0.51
N GLY A 6 -5.67 8.04 1.69
CA GLY A 6 -5.44 9.03 2.75
C GLY A 6 -4.08 8.83 3.40
N TRP A 7 -3.33 9.92 3.58
CA TRP A 7 -1.98 9.93 4.17
C TRP A 7 -1.77 11.23 4.95
N ALA A 8 -0.66 11.34 5.64
CA ALA A 8 -0.24 12.57 6.31
C ALA A 8 1.03 13.13 5.66
N VAL A 9 1.21 14.43 5.79
CA VAL A 9 2.50 15.09 5.58
C VAL A 9 2.95 15.66 6.92
N VAL A 10 4.15 15.27 7.35
CA VAL A 10 4.71 15.65 8.64
C VAL A 10 5.83 16.67 8.43
N GLY A 11 5.56 17.92 8.80
CA GLY A 11 6.49 19.04 8.75
C GLY A 11 7.72 18.81 9.63
N LEU A 12 8.88 19.34 9.22
CA LEU A 12 10.10 19.32 10.05
C LEU A 12 9.94 20.13 11.36
N ASP A 13 8.94 21.01 11.41
CA ASP A 13 8.52 21.76 12.59
C ASP A 13 7.52 20.98 13.47
N GLY A 14 7.23 19.73 13.12
CA GLY A 14 6.22 18.89 13.78
C GLY A 14 4.79 19.22 13.39
N SER A 15 4.56 20.05 12.36
CA SER A 15 3.22 20.27 11.81
C SER A 15 2.70 18.98 11.16
N TYR A 16 1.39 18.76 11.26
CA TYR A 16 0.74 17.58 10.72
C TYR A 16 -0.39 18.01 9.78
N GLN A 17 -0.37 17.51 8.55
CA GLN A 17 -1.43 17.76 7.57
C GLN A 17 -1.95 16.44 7.01
N GLY A 18 -3.20 16.11 7.37
CA GLY A 18 -3.92 14.99 6.76
C GLY A 18 -4.38 15.35 5.35
N LEU A 19 -4.03 14.50 4.39
CA LEU A 19 -4.41 14.59 2.98
C LEU A 19 -5.25 13.38 2.59
N ASN A 20 -6.12 13.57 1.59
CA ASN A 20 -6.83 12.48 0.96
C ASN A 20 -7.19 12.83 -0.48
N THR A 21 -7.25 11.81 -1.33
CA THR A 21 -7.69 11.95 -2.71
C THR A 21 -8.52 10.74 -3.15
N THR A 22 -9.25 10.89 -4.25
CA THR A 22 -9.95 9.79 -4.91
C THR A 22 -9.27 9.48 -6.23
N LEU A 23 -8.82 8.24 -6.39
CA LEU A 23 -8.17 7.73 -7.59
C LEU A 23 -9.22 7.02 -8.43
N GLY A 24 -9.58 7.55 -9.59
CA GLY A 24 -10.56 6.95 -10.50
C GLY A 24 -9.94 6.43 -11.80
N THR A 25 -8.74 6.88 -12.13
CA THR A 25 -8.04 6.60 -13.38
C THR A 25 -6.56 6.27 -13.13
N PRO A 26 -5.88 5.64 -14.11
CA PRO A 26 -4.43 5.45 -14.04
C PRO A 26 -3.63 6.77 -13.91
N GLU A 27 -4.14 7.85 -14.49
CA GLU A 27 -3.52 9.19 -14.37
C GLU A 27 -3.62 9.72 -12.95
N ASP A 28 -4.75 9.50 -12.26
CA ASP A 28 -4.89 9.86 -10.85
C ASP A 28 -3.90 9.06 -9.98
N VAL A 29 -3.71 7.78 -10.28
CA VAL A 29 -2.74 6.92 -9.58
C VAL A 29 -1.32 7.46 -9.76
N ALA A 30 -0.92 7.82 -10.98
CA ALA A 30 0.40 8.40 -11.24
C ALA A 30 0.61 9.71 -10.45
N GLY A 31 -0.36 10.63 -10.50
CA GLY A 31 -0.29 11.88 -9.73
C GLY A 31 -0.31 11.68 -8.21
N PHE A 32 -0.91 10.59 -7.73
CA PHE A 32 -0.85 10.19 -6.32
C PHE A 32 0.53 9.64 -5.93
N VAL A 33 1.15 8.81 -6.77
CA VAL A 33 2.51 8.30 -6.53
C VAL A 33 3.53 9.44 -6.50
N GLU A 34 3.36 10.45 -7.36
CA GLU A 34 4.18 11.67 -7.31
C GLU A 34 4.04 12.43 -5.99
N GLN A 35 2.82 12.55 -5.45
CA GLN A 35 2.58 13.17 -4.14
C GLN A 35 3.17 12.37 -2.98
N LEU A 36 3.09 11.04 -3.04
CA LEU A 36 3.70 10.16 -2.04
C LEU A 36 5.23 10.16 -2.09
N SER A 37 5.83 10.62 -3.19
CA SER A 37 7.28 10.75 -3.30
C SER A 37 7.84 11.95 -2.53
N ASP A 38 6.98 12.77 -1.90
CA ASP A 38 7.42 13.80 -0.96
C ASP A 38 8.11 13.13 0.25
N PRO A 39 9.36 13.48 0.59
CA PRO A 39 10.07 12.91 1.73
C PRO A 39 9.37 13.10 3.08
N GLN A 40 8.40 13.99 3.16
CA GLN A 40 7.60 14.25 4.36
C GLN A 40 6.26 13.51 4.36
N ALA A 41 5.93 12.79 3.28
CA ALA A 41 4.73 11.98 3.21
C ALA A 41 4.87 10.70 4.06
N ASP A 42 3.84 10.45 4.86
CA ASP A 42 3.63 9.20 5.57
C ASP A 42 3.03 8.14 4.62
N SER A 43 2.95 6.90 5.10
CA SER A 43 2.21 5.84 4.43
C SER A 43 0.74 6.22 4.21
N ALA A 44 0.22 5.85 3.06
CA ALA A 44 -1.16 6.05 2.67
C ALA A 44 -1.98 4.80 2.91
N ARG A 45 -3.12 4.95 3.60
CA ARG A 45 -4.17 3.93 3.63
C ARG A 45 -5.01 4.00 2.37
N LEU A 46 -5.15 2.88 1.68
CA LEU A 46 -5.94 2.73 0.46
C LEU A 46 -7.22 1.95 0.74
N VAL A 47 -8.37 2.52 0.38
CA VAL A 47 -9.69 1.88 0.52
C VAL A 47 -10.35 1.81 -0.85
N HIS A 48 -10.60 0.60 -1.35
CA HIS A 48 -11.26 0.42 -2.64
C HIS A 48 -12.79 0.54 -2.50
N ASN A 49 -13.41 1.54 -3.15
CA ASN A 49 -14.85 1.82 -3.02
C ASN A 49 -15.76 0.76 -3.66
N GLY A 50 -15.19 -0.19 -4.40
CA GLY A 50 -15.90 -1.38 -4.91
C GLY A 50 -16.03 -2.51 -3.89
N ARG A 51 -15.48 -2.36 -2.68
CA ARG A 51 -15.55 -3.34 -1.59
C ARG A 51 -16.23 -2.76 -0.36
N PRO A 52 -16.82 -3.60 0.51
CA PRO A 52 -17.23 -3.17 1.83
C PRO A 52 -16.05 -2.54 2.59
N LEU A 53 -16.33 -1.58 3.47
CA LEU A 53 -15.29 -1.06 4.37
C LEU A 53 -15.04 -2.00 5.55
N TRP A 54 -16.06 -2.74 5.96
CA TRP A 54 -16.11 -3.53 7.18
C TRP A 54 -16.67 -4.91 6.89
N ASP A 55 -16.01 -5.92 7.44
CA ASP A 55 -16.50 -7.29 7.48
C ASP A 55 -17.20 -7.51 8.82
N ALA A 56 -18.52 -7.74 8.76
CA ALA A 56 -19.33 -7.97 9.95
C ALA A 56 -19.14 -9.35 10.59
N GLU A 57 -18.66 -10.34 9.83
CA GLU A 57 -18.43 -11.71 10.32
C GLU A 57 -17.14 -11.77 11.15
N THR A 58 -16.09 -11.10 10.68
CA THR A 58 -14.80 -11.03 11.40
C THR A 58 -14.74 -9.86 12.38
N ASN A 59 -15.61 -8.85 12.22
CA ASN A 59 -15.60 -7.60 12.98
C ASN A 59 -14.27 -6.84 12.86
N PHE A 60 -13.73 -6.83 11.63
CA PHE A 60 -12.51 -6.12 11.23
C PHE A 60 -12.73 -5.39 9.89
N PRO A 61 -11.83 -4.47 9.49
CA PRO A 61 -11.84 -3.91 8.14
C PRO A 61 -11.79 -5.02 7.09
N ASP A 62 -12.58 -4.89 6.03
CA ASP A 62 -12.67 -5.88 4.93
C ASP A 62 -11.30 -6.09 4.24
N HIS A 63 -10.52 -5.03 4.11
CA HIS A 63 -9.15 -5.06 3.63
C HIS A 63 -8.29 -3.98 4.31
N GLY A 64 -7.00 -4.27 4.43
CA GLY A 64 -5.95 -3.34 4.82
C GLY A 64 -4.93 -3.25 3.70
N VAL A 65 -4.80 -2.07 3.10
CA VAL A 65 -3.82 -1.80 2.05
C VAL A 65 -3.12 -0.50 2.37
N PHE A 66 -1.80 -0.57 2.51
CA PHE A 66 -0.96 0.60 2.81
C PHE A 66 0.10 0.76 1.74
N ALA A 67 0.39 2.02 1.39
CA ALA A 67 1.26 2.38 0.28
C ALA A 67 2.20 3.52 0.69
N ALA A 68 3.48 3.43 0.41
CA ALA A 68 4.45 4.49 0.66
C ALA A 68 5.46 4.61 -0.49
N VAL A 69 6.15 5.75 -0.61
CA VAL A 69 7.29 5.88 -1.52
C VAL A 69 8.48 6.42 -0.74
N VAL A 70 9.58 5.68 -0.72
CA VAL A 70 10.81 6.04 0.01
C VAL A 70 12.01 5.76 -0.88
N ASP A 71 12.91 6.73 -1.00
CA ASP A 71 14.16 6.63 -1.77
C ASP A 71 14.01 6.09 -3.20
N GLY A 72 12.88 6.41 -3.84
CA GLY A 72 12.58 5.97 -5.21
C GLY A 72 12.05 4.54 -5.32
N PHE A 73 11.62 3.93 -4.22
CA PHE A 73 10.91 2.66 -4.18
C PHE A 73 9.49 2.85 -3.66
N GLY A 74 8.53 2.18 -4.29
CA GLY A 74 7.15 2.11 -3.83
C GLY A 74 6.91 0.87 -3.00
N TYR A 75 6.45 1.04 -1.78
CA TYR A 75 6.15 -0.02 -0.83
C TYR A 75 4.65 -0.23 -0.75
N LEU A 76 4.21 -1.48 -0.68
CA LEU A 76 2.81 -1.87 -0.63
C LEU A 76 2.64 -3.00 0.38
N SER A 77 1.59 -2.95 1.18
CA SER A 77 1.12 -4.08 1.96
C SER A 77 -0.32 -4.40 1.59
N TYR A 78 -0.69 -5.66 1.73
CA TYR A 78 -2.05 -6.12 1.50
C TYR A 78 -2.43 -7.18 2.53
N GLN A 79 -3.62 -7.03 3.11
CA GLN A 79 -4.32 -8.07 3.86
C GLN A 79 -5.83 -7.95 3.66
N ASP A 80 -6.56 -9.05 3.82
CA ASP A 80 -8.01 -9.04 3.93
C ASP A 80 -8.52 -10.22 4.77
N ALA A 81 -9.84 -10.39 4.86
CA ALA A 81 -10.47 -11.44 5.64
C ALA A 81 -10.01 -12.88 5.29
N THR A 82 -9.42 -13.08 4.10
CA THR A 82 -9.01 -14.40 3.59
C THR A 82 -7.51 -14.58 3.48
N ARG A 83 -6.73 -13.50 3.55
CA ARG A 83 -5.29 -13.49 3.32
C ARG A 83 -4.61 -12.65 4.37
N ASP A 84 -3.65 -13.27 5.04
CA ASP A 84 -2.74 -12.60 5.96
C ASP A 84 -1.94 -11.50 5.27
N LYS A 85 -1.34 -10.65 6.10
CA LYS A 85 -0.50 -9.55 5.64
C LYS A 85 0.69 -10.05 4.84
N ALA A 86 0.81 -9.51 3.64
CA ALA A 86 1.88 -9.81 2.73
C ALA A 86 2.44 -8.53 2.11
N TYR A 87 3.67 -8.65 1.62
CA TYR A 87 4.40 -7.58 0.92
C TYR A 87 4.89 -8.10 -0.43
N PRO A 88 5.06 -7.24 -1.45
CA PRO A 88 5.68 -7.64 -2.70
C PRO A 88 7.10 -8.16 -2.49
N GLU A 89 7.50 -9.16 -3.27
CA GLU A 89 8.91 -9.44 -3.52
C GLU A 89 9.44 -8.37 -4.48
N GLY A 90 10.20 -7.41 -3.94
CA GLY A 90 10.68 -6.24 -4.64
C GLY A 90 12.16 -6.28 -4.97
N ASP A 91 12.78 -5.11 -5.02
CA ASP A 91 14.20 -4.96 -5.29
C ASP A 91 15.02 -5.24 -4.01
N PRO A 92 15.98 -6.17 -4.02
CA PRO A 92 16.79 -6.48 -2.84
C PRO A 92 17.64 -5.31 -2.32
N ALA A 93 17.81 -4.25 -3.10
CA ALA A 93 18.47 -3.01 -2.68
C ALA A 93 17.54 -2.05 -1.92
N SER A 94 16.23 -2.26 -1.92
CA SER A 94 15.29 -1.44 -1.15
C SER A 94 15.47 -1.71 0.34
N GLU A 95 15.84 -0.70 1.12
CA GLU A 95 15.91 -0.82 2.58
C GLU A 95 14.52 -0.97 3.20
N GLY A 96 14.43 -1.47 4.44
CA GLY A 96 13.17 -1.47 5.16
C GLY A 96 12.83 -0.06 5.65
N CYS A 97 11.54 0.24 5.78
CA CYS A 97 11.06 1.51 6.31
C CYS A 97 9.88 1.30 7.26
N GLU A 98 9.84 2.09 8.33
CA GLU A 98 8.86 2.00 9.40
C GLU A 98 7.98 3.26 9.38
N PHE A 99 6.67 3.06 9.47
CA PHE A 99 5.65 4.11 9.58
C PHE A 99 4.67 3.73 10.71
N ASP A 100 3.91 4.71 11.20
CA ASP A 100 2.98 4.46 12.31
C ASP A 100 1.91 3.40 11.99
N ASP A 101 1.53 3.27 10.72
CA ASP A 101 0.51 2.32 10.25
C ASP A 101 1.09 0.99 9.69
N ASP A 102 2.37 0.97 9.26
CA ASP A 102 2.98 -0.21 8.65
C ASP A 102 4.52 -0.20 8.71
N ASP A 103 5.09 -1.40 8.84
CA ASP A 103 6.53 -1.65 8.79
C ASP A 103 6.82 -2.46 7.51
N PHE A 104 7.45 -1.82 6.53
CA PHE A 104 7.79 -2.47 5.27
C PHE A 104 9.16 -3.14 5.36
N PRO A 105 9.25 -4.46 5.11
CA PRO A 105 10.51 -5.18 5.26
C PRO A 105 11.52 -4.82 4.16
N PRO A 106 12.83 -4.96 4.43
CA PRO A 106 13.84 -4.84 3.38
C PRO A 106 13.56 -5.78 2.21
N GLY A 107 13.86 -5.32 1.01
CA GLY A 107 13.60 -6.06 -0.23
C GLY A 107 12.16 -6.05 -0.72
N SER A 108 11.22 -5.36 -0.05
CA SER A 108 9.81 -5.28 -0.48
C SER A 108 9.48 -4.08 -1.35
N GLY A 109 10.42 -3.14 -1.52
CA GLY A 109 10.24 -1.95 -2.32
C GLY A 109 10.26 -2.28 -3.81
N LEU A 110 9.21 -1.88 -4.52
CA LEU A 110 9.11 -2.03 -5.97
C LEU A 110 9.70 -0.80 -6.67
N PRO A 111 10.29 -0.95 -7.86
CA PRO A 111 10.55 0.19 -8.73
C PRO A 111 9.26 0.99 -8.96
N VAL A 112 9.32 2.33 -8.90
CA VAL A 112 8.13 3.21 -8.96
C VAL A 112 7.20 2.90 -10.13
N GLU A 113 7.75 2.58 -11.30
CA GLU A 113 6.94 2.20 -12.47
C GLU A 113 6.13 0.92 -12.25
N GLN A 114 6.72 -0.09 -11.60
CA GLN A 114 6.04 -1.34 -11.26
C GLN A 114 5.01 -1.10 -10.17
N PHE A 115 5.38 -0.37 -9.11
CA PHE A 115 4.47 0.03 -8.04
C PHE A 115 3.22 0.74 -8.58
N THR A 116 3.41 1.71 -9.49
CA THR A 116 2.30 2.44 -10.13
C THR A 116 1.39 1.48 -10.89
N LYS A 117 1.94 0.54 -11.66
CA LYS A 117 1.15 -0.49 -12.38
C LYS A 117 0.38 -1.39 -11.41
N THR A 118 1.01 -1.77 -10.30
CA THR A 118 0.40 -2.58 -9.24
C THR A 118 -0.79 -1.85 -8.59
N LEU A 119 -0.67 -0.55 -8.33
CA LEU A 119 -1.79 0.26 -7.82
C LEU A 119 -2.91 0.43 -8.85
N VAL A 120 -2.58 0.58 -10.14
CA VAL A 120 -3.56 0.60 -11.23
C VAL A 120 -4.31 -0.74 -11.33
N GLU A 121 -3.62 -1.86 -11.15
CA GLU A 121 -4.28 -3.16 -11.09
C GLU A 121 -5.26 -3.21 -9.91
N PHE A 122 -4.84 -2.81 -8.71
CA PHE A 122 -5.72 -2.75 -7.54
C PHE A 122 -6.96 -1.87 -7.76
N LEU A 123 -6.80 -0.72 -8.45
CA LEU A 123 -7.91 0.16 -8.85
C LEU A 123 -8.96 -0.55 -9.72
N HIS A 124 -8.54 -1.51 -10.53
CA HIS A 124 -9.41 -2.23 -11.45
C HIS A 124 -9.99 -3.51 -10.85
N THR A 125 -9.22 -4.21 -10.02
CA THR A 125 -9.59 -5.54 -9.50
C THR A 125 -10.22 -5.49 -8.12
N ALA A 126 -9.93 -4.46 -7.32
CA ALA A 126 -10.21 -4.41 -5.89
C ALA A 126 -9.56 -5.54 -5.07
N ASP A 127 -8.61 -6.26 -5.65
CA ASP A 127 -8.05 -7.49 -5.13
C ASP A 127 -6.52 -7.41 -5.07
N ARG A 128 -5.86 -8.28 -4.30
CA ARG A 128 -4.40 -8.36 -4.20
C ARG A 128 -3.81 -8.45 -5.62
N PRO A 129 -3.06 -7.43 -6.07
CA PRO A 129 -2.53 -7.37 -7.43
C PRO A 129 -1.71 -8.61 -7.81
N ALA A 130 -1.99 -9.20 -8.98
CA ALA A 130 -1.30 -10.37 -9.49
C ALA A 130 -0.04 -10.02 -10.31
N SER A 131 0.19 -8.73 -10.60
CA SER A 131 1.39 -8.25 -11.30
C SER A 131 2.70 -8.39 -10.51
N VAL A 132 2.63 -8.77 -9.23
CA VAL A 132 3.79 -8.99 -8.36
C VAL A 132 3.65 -10.30 -7.59
N THR A 133 4.79 -10.89 -7.24
CA THR A 133 4.86 -11.98 -6.27
C THR A 133 4.71 -11.39 -4.88
N TRP A 134 3.97 -12.07 -4.01
CA TRP A 134 3.76 -11.66 -2.61
C TRP A 134 4.47 -12.63 -1.68
N LEU A 135 5.12 -12.08 -0.66
CA LEU A 135 5.73 -12.81 0.45
C LEU A 135 4.87 -12.59 1.69
N ASP A 136 4.31 -13.68 2.22
CA ASP A 136 3.55 -13.64 3.46
C ASP A 136 4.52 -13.53 4.64
N LEU A 137 4.20 -12.67 5.63
CA LEU A 137 5.05 -12.43 6.82
C LEU A 137 5.30 -13.70 7.66
N TYR A 138 4.32 -14.60 7.62
CA TYR A 138 4.35 -15.89 8.28
C TYR A 138 3.98 -16.94 7.23
N PRO A 139 4.94 -17.48 6.46
CA PRO A 139 4.64 -18.68 5.70
C PRO A 139 4.14 -19.70 6.72
N GLU A 140 2.96 -20.28 6.50
CA GLU A 140 2.57 -21.48 7.24
C GLU A 140 3.75 -22.43 7.17
N THR A 141 4.42 -22.67 8.30
CA THR A 141 5.45 -23.69 8.37
C THR A 141 4.76 -24.97 7.95
N ALA A 142 5.03 -25.44 6.72
CA ALA A 142 4.57 -26.73 6.25
C ALA A 142 5.06 -27.73 7.31
N GLY A 143 4.13 -28.21 8.13
CA GLY A 143 4.44 -29.15 9.20
C GLY A 143 5.13 -30.36 8.59
N GLU A 144 6.35 -30.63 9.05
CA GLU A 144 7.05 -31.89 8.82
C GLU A 144 6.28 -33.07 9.44
#